data_AF-A0A1Y2K1I9-F1
#
_entry.id   AF-A0A1Y2K1I9-F1
#
_cell.length_a   1.000
_cell.length_b   1.000
_cell.length_c   1.000
_cell.angle_alpha   90.00
_cell.angle_beta   90.00
_cell.angle_gamma   90.00
#
_symmetry.space_group_name_H-M   'P 1'
#
loop_
_entity.id
_entity.type
_entity.pdbx_description
1 polymer ?
#
loop_
_entity_poly.entity_id
_entity_poly.type
_entity_poly.pdbx_seq_one_letter_code
_entity_poly.pdbx_strand_id
1 'polypeptide(L)'
;MSGDNAFAEMGGSDSAAFPDGDPSFGFPAELRACPQWVTWRYGEARGNGKRTKEPINPYTGRRASVSDPNHWATYAQAMEALFRYEAAGLGFVFTHNDPYCGIDLDGCRDPRSREIAPWAMEIIRALDSYTEISPSGSGVHVIVQAPLPAGGNRRGQVEMYAQGRYFTMSGDILAGTPFTVCERAQAVQAIHRRWIVGGGEILSPKIATMEKPRAPELGTPDAAVVARAKSAANGHKFAALFSGNASEYASESEATLALLNMLAYWTDGDAVQMERIFRACGLMRPKWDEMRGAERWGDQQIRKALMGSVRPRNATAAVDTLSTQGQIPRNSYAQEIPCNPYVTDPAPYVFVTELHEPASEWPPPLPPPSRQQQAALYPVEALPECLQSAAREVSRFVKAPLVSPAVVGLSIAALSIGKKAQIEERSGLMHHPALFQALIAPSGERKSPVFKAMANPLEQWIHRMEPQQGKRAASARAANAVVEKRLKVLAKQIEKPSLSPDDRDDLTRRMAQEETKRVPMPPPLRMFASDITEERLFQRMHDRGGEYAVISGEGRPIIDNIMGRYAAKNHTGDGIYLAGVSGDTITRDRVGNENGPEDLMITAPCLNVCVMVQPDKYLEAARHPALRASGALA
;
A
#
# COMPACT_ATOMS: atom_id res chain seq x y z
N MET A 1 -3.73 -18.00 60.75
CA MET A 1 -3.55 -18.97 59.65
C MET A 1 -3.77 -18.20 58.35
N SER A 2 -2.75 -17.53 57.82
CA SER A 2 -1.73 -18.10 56.90
C SER A 2 -2.39 -18.71 55.65
N GLY A 3 -2.15 -18.26 54.43
CA GLY A 3 -1.12 -17.33 54.00
C GLY A 3 -1.24 -16.97 52.53
N ASP A 4 -0.22 -16.22 52.12
CA ASP A 4 0.05 -15.61 50.83
C ASP A 4 -0.14 -16.52 49.62
N ASN A 5 -0.44 -15.90 48.48
CA ASN A 5 0.36 -16.18 47.28
C ASN A 5 0.34 -15.00 46.30
N ALA A 6 1.47 -14.30 46.30
CA ALA A 6 1.95 -13.51 45.19
C ALA A 6 2.37 -14.43 44.03
N PHE A 7 2.00 -14.07 42.80
CA PHE A 7 2.68 -14.46 41.55
C PHE A 7 2.69 -13.20 40.67
N ALA A 8 3.75 -12.38 40.77
CA ALA A 8 4.97 -12.48 39.98
C ALA A 8 4.76 -12.11 38.50
N GLU A 9 5.07 -10.84 38.19
CA GLU A 9 5.49 -10.39 36.88
C GLU A 9 6.65 -11.25 36.37
N MET A 10 6.55 -11.77 35.14
CA MET A 10 7.63 -11.80 34.14
C MET A 10 7.18 -12.57 32.88
N GLY A 11 7.39 -11.96 31.71
CA GLY A 11 7.44 -12.70 30.44
C GLY A 11 6.67 -12.04 29.30
N GLY A 12 7.25 -10.98 28.72
CA GLY A 12 6.83 -10.50 27.41
C GLY A 12 6.95 -11.60 26.36
N SER A 13 5.88 -11.83 25.60
CA SER A 13 5.93 -12.58 24.36
C SER A 13 5.35 -11.72 23.25
N ASP A 14 6.25 -11.12 22.47
CA ASP A 14 5.97 -10.63 21.13
C ASP A 14 5.38 -11.80 20.33
N SER A 15 4.06 -11.76 20.13
CA SER A 15 3.38 -12.54 19.10
C SER A 15 3.09 -11.58 17.96
N ALA A 16 3.80 -11.73 16.85
CA ALA A 16 3.46 -11.08 15.60
C ALA A 16 2.16 -11.72 15.10
N ALA A 17 1.03 -11.04 15.31
CA ALA A 17 -0.27 -11.43 14.79
C ALA A 17 -0.37 -11.01 13.32
N PHE A 18 -0.74 -11.95 12.44
CA PHE A 18 -1.13 -11.67 11.06
C PHE A 18 -2.44 -10.85 11.04
N PRO A 19 -2.61 -9.93 10.08
CA PRO A 19 -3.82 -9.13 9.95
C PRO A 19 -4.98 -9.97 9.36
N ASP A 20 -6.13 -9.93 10.02
CA ASP A 20 -7.37 -10.63 9.66
C ASP A 20 -7.98 -10.10 8.34
N GLY A 21 -8.06 -10.97 7.34
CA GLY A 21 -8.83 -10.78 6.09
C GLY A 21 -9.55 -12.09 5.71
N ASP A 22 -10.68 -11.96 4.99
CA ASP A 22 -11.45 -13.06 4.40
C ASP A 22 -10.52 -14.15 3.78
N PRO A 23 -10.76 -15.45 4.03
CA PRO A 23 -9.92 -16.58 3.59
C PRO A 23 -9.87 -16.79 2.05
N SER A 24 -10.05 -15.76 1.25
CA SER A 24 -9.90 -15.78 -0.20
C SER A 24 -8.81 -14.85 -0.75
N PHE A 25 -8.32 -13.86 0.02
CA PHE A 25 -7.37 -12.85 -0.44
C PHE A 25 -6.16 -12.73 0.49
N GLY A 26 -5.00 -13.19 0.02
CA GLY A 26 -3.71 -13.06 0.71
C GLY A 26 -2.59 -13.84 0.02
N PHE A 27 -2.96 -14.90 -0.70
CA PHE A 27 -2.01 -15.75 -1.43
C PHE A 27 -2.50 -16.05 -2.86
N PRO A 28 -1.58 -16.20 -3.84
CA PRO A 28 -1.88 -16.59 -5.20
C PRO A 28 -2.81 -17.81 -5.28
N ALA A 29 -3.73 -17.82 -6.25
CA ALA A 29 -4.70 -18.90 -6.42
C ALA A 29 -4.01 -20.26 -6.61
N GLU A 30 -2.91 -20.29 -7.35
CA GLU A 30 -2.11 -21.50 -7.58
C GLU A 30 -1.46 -22.08 -6.31
N LEU A 31 -1.12 -21.25 -5.30
CA LEU A 31 -0.63 -21.75 -4.01
C LEU A 31 -1.78 -22.24 -3.12
N ARG A 32 -2.93 -21.56 -3.15
CA ARG A 32 -4.12 -21.96 -2.36
C ARG A 32 -4.71 -23.28 -2.84
N ALA A 33 -4.56 -23.60 -4.12
CA ALA A 33 -5.02 -24.86 -4.71
C ALA A 33 -4.23 -26.09 -4.21
N CYS A 34 -3.00 -25.90 -3.71
CA CYS A 34 -2.16 -27.00 -3.23
C CYS A 34 -2.56 -27.44 -1.80
N PRO A 35 -2.75 -28.74 -1.53
CA PRO A 35 -3.01 -29.26 -0.18
C PRO A 35 -1.71 -29.41 0.64
N GLN A 36 -0.91 -28.35 0.71
CA GLN A 36 0.44 -28.34 1.28
C GLN A 36 0.59 -27.29 2.40
N TRP A 37 -0.52 -26.91 3.03
CA TRP A 37 -0.55 -25.88 4.06
C TRP A 37 -0.40 -26.47 5.46
N VAL A 38 0.36 -25.78 6.29
CA VAL A 38 0.51 -26.02 7.74
C VAL A 38 0.22 -24.72 8.48
N THR A 39 0.08 -24.79 9.81
CA THR A 39 0.19 -23.59 10.66
C THR A 39 1.56 -23.58 11.35
N TRP A 40 1.93 -22.52 12.05
CA TRP A 40 3.16 -22.51 12.84
C TRP A 40 3.02 -21.69 14.11
N ARG A 41 3.88 -21.95 15.10
CA ARG A 41 4.00 -21.17 16.35
C ARG A 41 5.44 -20.86 16.67
N TYR A 42 5.66 -19.91 17.58
CA TYR A 42 6.98 -19.72 18.17
C TYR A 42 7.28 -20.85 19.16
N GLY A 43 8.34 -21.60 18.89
CA GLY A 43 8.94 -22.55 19.82
C GLY A 43 9.70 -21.85 20.94
N GLU A 44 10.30 -22.66 21.81
CA GLU A 44 11.11 -22.15 22.94
C GLU A 44 12.27 -21.28 22.46
N ALA A 45 12.62 -20.28 23.26
CA ALA A 45 13.77 -19.43 22.98
C ALA A 45 15.05 -20.25 23.08
N ARG A 46 15.86 -20.24 22.01
CA ARG A 46 17.21 -20.81 22.05
C ARG A 46 18.11 -19.97 22.95
N GLY A 47 19.27 -20.49 23.33
CA GLY A 47 20.24 -19.78 24.19
C GLY A 47 20.72 -18.41 23.68
N ASN A 48 20.43 -18.05 22.42
CA ASN A 48 20.67 -16.73 21.84
C ASN A 48 19.44 -15.79 21.83
N GLY A 49 18.36 -16.16 22.53
CA GLY A 49 17.10 -15.42 22.60
C GLY A 49 16.19 -15.55 21.36
N LYS A 50 16.63 -16.22 20.27
CA LYS A 50 15.79 -16.41 19.08
C LYS A 50 14.85 -17.60 19.25
N ARG A 51 13.57 -17.39 18.94
CA ARG A 51 12.54 -18.45 18.92
C ARG A 51 12.48 -19.10 17.54
N THR A 52 12.30 -20.41 17.48
CA THR A 52 12.05 -21.14 16.23
C THR A 52 10.62 -20.95 15.78
N LYS A 53 10.37 -20.95 14.47
CA LYS A 53 9.02 -21.03 13.91
C LYS A 53 8.75 -22.52 13.66
N GLU A 54 7.96 -23.14 14.52
CA GLU A 54 7.70 -24.59 14.47
C GLU A 54 6.41 -24.86 13.72
N PRO A 55 6.43 -25.73 12.68
CA PRO A 55 5.22 -26.07 11.94
C PRO A 55 4.30 -26.94 12.80
N ILE A 56 3.00 -26.68 12.71
CA ILE A 56 1.91 -27.34 13.43
C ILE A 56 1.00 -28.01 12.39
N ASN A 57 0.61 -29.24 12.70
CA ASN A 57 -0.31 -30.05 11.92
C ASN A 57 -1.73 -29.46 12.07
N PRO A 58 -2.37 -29.02 10.96
CA PRO A 58 -3.70 -28.41 11.00
C PRO A 58 -4.83 -29.30 11.52
N TYR A 59 -4.62 -30.62 11.59
CA TYR A 59 -5.63 -31.57 12.08
C TYR A 59 -5.51 -31.87 13.57
N THR A 60 -4.29 -31.78 14.12
CA THR A 60 -4.00 -32.28 15.48
C THR A 60 -3.49 -31.23 16.45
N GLY A 61 -3.04 -30.06 15.97
CA GLY A 61 -2.43 -29.02 16.80
C GLY A 61 -1.04 -29.40 17.33
N ARG A 62 -0.50 -30.56 16.94
CA ARG A 62 0.86 -31.03 17.30
C ARG A 62 1.85 -30.64 16.20
N ARG A 63 3.14 -30.87 16.43
CA ARG A 63 4.19 -30.56 15.44
C ARG A 63 3.93 -31.28 14.10
N ALA A 64 3.93 -30.52 13.00
CA ALA A 64 3.86 -31.07 11.65
C ALA A 64 5.24 -31.55 11.17
N SER A 65 5.22 -32.54 10.28
CA SER A 65 6.40 -32.98 9.55
C SER A 65 6.36 -32.28 8.20
N VAL A 66 7.48 -31.71 7.76
CA VAL A 66 7.61 -31.09 6.43
C VAL A 66 7.86 -32.11 5.32
N SER A 67 7.76 -33.41 5.64
CA SER A 67 7.98 -34.53 4.71
C SER A 67 6.84 -35.54 4.69
N ASP A 68 5.83 -35.39 5.56
CA ASP A 68 4.65 -36.26 5.60
C ASP A 68 3.42 -35.50 5.10
N PRO A 69 2.87 -35.85 3.92
CA PRO A 69 1.69 -35.19 3.38
C PRO A 69 0.44 -35.24 4.27
N ASN A 70 0.33 -36.24 5.15
CA ASN A 70 -0.80 -36.35 6.09
C ASN A 70 -0.74 -35.29 7.20
N HIS A 71 0.37 -34.57 7.32
CA HIS A 71 0.52 -33.47 8.27
C HIS A 71 0.19 -32.10 7.66
N TRP A 72 -0.15 -32.06 6.37
CA TRP A 72 -0.50 -30.84 5.65
C TRP A 72 -1.97 -30.87 5.26
N ALA A 73 -2.54 -29.70 5.02
CA ALA A 73 -3.95 -29.54 4.74
C ALA A 73 -4.19 -28.64 3.54
N THR A 74 -5.45 -28.58 3.12
CA THR A 74 -5.89 -27.53 2.20
C THR A 74 -5.77 -26.15 2.87
N TYR A 75 -5.69 -25.09 2.06
CA TYR A 75 -5.66 -23.72 2.55
C TYR A 75 -6.80 -23.41 3.52
N ALA A 76 -8.04 -23.81 3.18
CA ALA A 76 -9.22 -23.59 4.02
C ALA A 76 -9.12 -24.30 5.39
N GLN A 77 -8.61 -25.53 5.40
CA GLN A 77 -8.39 -26.29 6.65
C GLN A 77 -7.27 -25.69 7.50
N ALA A 78 -6.18 -25.21 6.88
CA ALA A 78 -5.10 -24.53 7.60
C ALA A 78 -5.56 -23.19 8.18
N MET A 79 -6.42 -22.45 7.48
CA MET A 79 -7.09 -21.25 7.99
C MET A 79 -7.97 -21.56 9.20
N GLU A 80 -8.77 -22.62 9.16
CA GLU A 80 -9.56 -23.04 10.33
C GLU A 80 -8.67 -23.41 11.52
N ALA A 81 -7.58 -24.15 11.24
CA ALA A 81 -6.61 -24.56 12.25
C ALA A 81 -5.85 -23.40 12.88
N LEU A 82 -5.62 -22.31 12.13
CA LEU A 82 -4.97 -21.09 12.61
C LEU A 82 -5.73 -20.52 13.82
N PHE A 83 -7.05 -20.40 13.69
CA PHE A 83 -7.92 -19.95 14.78
C PHE A 83 -8.09 -21.02 15.86
N ARG A 84 -8.30 -22.28 15.47
CA ARG A 84 -8.57 -23.38 16.40
C ARG A 84 -7.43 -23.62 17.40
N TYR A 85 -6.19 -23.46 16.96
CA TYR A 85 -4.99 -23.73 17.78
C TYR A 85 -4.25 -22.47 18.21
N GLU A 86 -4.82 -21.28 17.98
CA GLU A 86 -4.17 -19.99 18.25
C GLU A 86 -2.73 -19.95 17.68
N ALA A 87 -2.57 -20.48 16.47
CA ALA A 87 -1.26 -20.56 15.86
C ALA A 87 -0.77 -19.16 15.47
N ALA A 88 0.54 -18.98 15.43
CA ALA A 88 1.15 -17.70 15.10
C ALA A 88 0.93 -17.32 13.63
N GLY A 89 0.82 -18.29 12.71
CA GLY A 89 0.58 -18.04 11.29
C GLY A 89 0.43 -19.28 10.41
N LEU A 90 0.30 -19.04 9.10
CA LEU A 90 0.30 -20.08 8.07
C LEU A 90 1.71 -20.40 7.58
N GLY A 91 1.89 -21.60 7.04
CA GLY A 91 3.08 -22.03 6.35
C GLY A 91 2.78 -22.88 5.14
N PHE A 92 3.66 -22.83 4.14
CA PHE A 92 3.54 -23.58 2.89
C PHE A 92 4.74 -24.52 2.74
N VAL A 93 4.48 -25.80 2.48
CA VAL A 93 5.51 -26.85 2.38
C VAL A 93 5.90 -27.07 0.92
N PHE A 94 7.19 -26.95 0.61
CA PHE A 94 7.71 -27.25 -0.73
C PHE A 94 8.01 -28.74 -0.87
N THR A 95 7.69 -29.30 -2.04
CA THR A 95 7.80 -30.74 -2.33
C THR A 95 8.30 -30.98 -3.75
N HIS A 96 8.83 -32.18 -4.02
CA HIS A 96 9.23 -32.58 -5.37
C HIS A 96 8.05 -32.69 -6.37
N ASN A 97 6.81 -32.67 -5.90
CA ASN A 97 5.61 -32.84 -6.72
C ASN A 97 4.94 -31.50 -7.08
N ASP A 98 5.45 -30.38 -6.58
CA ASP A 98 5.01 -29.04 -6.97
C ASP A 98 6.10 -28.33 -7.77
N PRO A 99 5.73 -27.36 -8.63
CA PRO A 99 6.70 -26.68 -9.48
C PRO A 99 7.45 -25.56 -8.75
N TYR A 100 7.29 -25.41 -7.43
CA TYR A 100 7.67 -24.20 -6.73
C TYR A 100 9.09 -24.25 -6.15
N CYS A 101 9.78 -23.12 -6.26
CA CYS A 101 11.00 -22.84 -5.53
C CYS A 101 10.80 -21.57 -4.70
N GLY A 102 11.02 -21.67 -3.40
CA GLY A 102 11.04 -20.55 -2.47
C GLY A 102 12.45 -20.00 -2.29
N ILE A 103 12.61 -18.68 -2.40
CA ILE A 103 13.85 -17.94 -2.16
C ILE A 103 13.64 -17.08 -0.91
N ASP A 104 14.49 -17.27 0.10
CA ASP A 104 14.46 -16.52 1.36
C ASP A 104 15.62 -15.53 1.41
N LEU A 105 15.30 -14.24 1.59
CA LEU A 105 16.25 -13.13 1.63
C LEU A 105 16.27 -12.53 3.04
N ASP A 106 17.24 -12.97 3.85
CA ASP A 106 17.35 -12.64 5.26
C ASP A 106 17.94 -11.25 5.52
N GLY A 107 17.28 -10.44 6.35
CA GLY A 107 17.83 -9.16 6.82
C GLY A 107 17.98 -8.09 5.73
N CYS A 108 17.27 -8.24 4.62
CA CYS A 108 17.35 -7.34 3.48
C CYS A 108 16.45 -6.10 3.59
N ARG A 109 15.56 -6.02 4.59
CA ARG A 109 14.61 -4.93 4.75
C ARG A 109 14.81 -4.23 6.10
N ASP A 110 14.83 -2.90 6.10
CA ASP A 110 14.73 -2.12 7.34
C ASP A 110 13.24 -2.05 7.77
N PRO A 111 12.85 -2.59 8.94
CA PRO A 111 11.46 -2.59 9.36
C PRO A 111 10.85 -1.19 9.59
N ARG A 112 11.68 -0.16 9.83
CA ARG A 112 11.27 1.22 10.11
C ARG A 112 11.21 2.06 8.83
N SER A 113 12.28 2.08 8.05
CA SER A 113 12.32 2.86 6.79
C SER A 113 11.61 2.16 5.64
N ARG A 114 11.38 0.85 5.76
CA ARG A 114 10.82 -0.04 4.71
C ARG A 114 11.71 -0.18 3.47
N GLU A 115 12.94 0.32 3.52
CA GLU A 115 13.89 0.22 2.43
C GLU A 115 14.40 -1.22 2.28
N ILE A 116 14.50 -1.67 1.03
CA ILE A 116 15.10 -2.96 0.66
C ILE A 116 16.55 -2.71 0.23
N ALA A 117 17.46 -3.52 0.75
CA ALA A 117 18.87 -3.48 0.41
C ALA A 117 19.06 -3.67 -1.11
N PRO A 118 19.96 -2.90 -1.76
CA PRO A 118 20.12 -2.94 -3.22
C PRO A 118 20.36 -4.34 -3.80
N TRP A 119 21.13 -5.18 -3.09
CA TRP A 119 21.42 -6.56 -3.49
C TRP A 119 20.16 -7.44 -3.54
N ALA A 120 19.22 -7.24 -2.60
CA ALA A 120 17.98 -7.99 -2.54
C ALA A 120 16.99 -7.47 -3.59
N MET A 121 16.96 -6.15 -3.82
CA MET A 121 16.15 -5.56 -4.89
C MET A 121 16.60 -6.03 -6.29
N GLU A 122 17.90 -6.26 -6.49
CA GLU A 122 18.41 -6.89 -7.73
C GLU A 122 17.81 -8.30 -7.94
N ILE A 123 17.79 -9.12 -6.88
CA ILE A 123 17.22 -10.47 -6.91
C ILE A 123 15.71 -10.43 -7.15
N ILE A 124 14.98 -9.59 -6.40
CA ILE A 124 13.52 -9.44 -6.50
C ILE A 124 13.11 -9.03 -7.92
N ARG A 125 13.77 -8.02 -8.49
CA ARG A 125 13.48 -7.56 -9.87
C ARG A 125 13.85 -8.59 -10.93
N ALA A 126 14.90 -9.36 -10.72
CA ALA A 126 15.30 -10.41 -11.66
C ALA A 126 14.32 -11.60 -11.63
N LEU A 127 13.73 -11.89 -10.47
CA LEU A 127 12.73 -12.94 -10.32
C LEU A 127 11.32 -12.50 -10.72
N ASP A 128 10.93 -11.25 -10.48
CA ASP A 128 9.65 -10.65 -10.89
C ASP A 128 8.46 -11.64 -10.78
N SER A 129 8.17 -12.04 -9.55
CA SER A 129 7.19 -13.07 -9.17
C SER A 129 6.63 -12.77 -7.78
N TYR A 130 5.68 -13.57 -7.31
CA TYR A 130 5.10 -13.45 -5.97
C TYR A 130 6.17 -13.25 -4.89
N THR A 131 6.09 -12.10 -4.22
CA THR A 131 7.04 -11.68 -3.21
C THR A 131 6.31 -11.14 -1.99
N GLU A 132 6.65 -11.63 -0.80
CA GLU A 132 6.05 -11.20 0.47
C GLU A 132 7.12 -10.81 1.50
N ILE A 133 6.79 -9.88 2.39
CA ILE A 133 7.61 -9.52 3.54
C ILE A 133 7.49 -10.64 4.56
N SER A 134 8.63 -11.22 4.98
CA SER A 134 8.64 -12.31 5.97
C SER A 134 8.01 -11.86 7.30
N PRO A 135 7.53 -12.79 8.16
CA PRO A 135 6.88 -12.43 9.43
C PRO A 135 7.76 -11.65 10.43
N SER A 136 9.09 -11.61 10.25
CA SER A 136 9.96 -10.76 11.08
C SER A 136 9.99 -9.30 10.64
N GLY A 137 9.46 -8.98 9.46
CA GLY A 137 9.50 -7.64 8.86
C GLY A 137 10.87 -7.22 8.29
N SER A 138 11.91 -8.01 8.54
CA SER A 138 13.30 -7.70 8.16
C SER A 138 13.83 -8.50 6.97
N GLY A 139 13.11 -9.55 6.55
CA GLY A 139 13.44 -10.36 5.36
C GLY A 139 12.27 -10.43 4.39
N VAL A 140 12.49 -11.04 3.23
CA VAL A 140 11.53 -11.16 2.12
C VAL A 140 11.56 -12.59 1.57
N HIS A 141 10.39 -13.16 1.26
CA HIS A 141 10.28 -14.40 0.51
C HIS A 141 9.87 -14.13 -0.93
N VAL A 142 10.50 -14.79 -1.89
CA VAL A 142 10.07 -14.81 -3.30
C VAL A 142 9.72 -16.25 -3.67
N ILE A 143 8.56 -16.49 -4.29
CA ILE A 143 8.16 -17.81 -4.76
C ILE A 143 8.04 -17.76 -6.29
N VAL A 144 8.61 -18.77 -6.96
CA VAL A 144 8.63 -18.90 -8.42
C VAL A 144 8.32 -20.33 -8.84
N GLN A 145 7.91 -20.52 -10.09
CA GLN A 145 7.92 -21.84 -10.73
C GLN A 145 9.30 -22.07 -11.37
N ALA A 146 10.12 -22.92 -10.78
CA ALA A 146 11.45 -23.26 -11.27
C ALA A 146 12.05 -24.46 -10.51
N PRO A 147 12.84 -25.32 -11.17
CA PRO A 147 13.65 -26.31 -10.47
C PRO A 147 14.81 -25.62 -9.74
N LEU A 148 15.19 -26.15 -8.56
CA LEU A 148 16.39 -25.71 -7.84
C LEU A 148 17.66 -26.23 -8.55
N PRO A 149 18.59 -25.35 -8.97
CA PRO A 149 19.84 -25.78 -9.59
C PRO A 149 20.77 -26.53 -8.62
N ALA A 150 21.56 -27.47 -9.13
CA ALA A 150 22.60 -28.16 -8.35
C ALA A 150 23.73 -27.21 -7.95
N GLY A 151 24.38 -27.47 -6.81
CA GLY A 151 25.53 -26.67 -6.33
C GLY A 151 25.30 -25.93 -5.01
N GLY A 152 24.49 -26.51 -4.11
CA GLY A 152 24.13 -25.92 -2.83
C GLY A 152 22.84 -25.11 -2.91
N ASN A 153 22.30 -24.74 -1.75
CA ASN A 153 20.98 -24.13 -1.64
C ASN A 153 20.94 -22.93 -0.69
N ARG A 154 22.09 -22.54 -0.14
CA ARG A 154 22.22 -21.41 0.79
C ARG A 154 23.62 -20.82 0.73
N ARG A 155 23.72 -19.50 0.75
CA ARG A 155 24.95 -18.76 1.03
C ARG A 155 24.65 -17.37 1.59
N GLY A 156 25.26 -17.05 2.73
CA GLY A 156 25.04 -15.77 3.40
C GLY A 156 23.56 -15.56 3.75
N GLN A 157 22.98 -14.48 3.22
CA GLN A 157 21.60 -14.04 3.42
C GLN A 157 20.62 -14.54 2.35
N VAL A 158 21.07 -15.39 1.41
CA VAL A 158 20.23 -15.95 0.35
C VAL A 158 20.09 -17.46 0.54
N GLU A 159 18.86 -17.94 0.64
CA GLU A 159 18.52 -19.36 0.68
C GLU A 159 17.50 -19.70 -0.41
N MET A 160 17.56 -20.91 -0.95
CA MET A 160 16.64 -21.41 -1.98
C MET A 160 16.20 -22.83 -1.64
N TYR A 161 14.91 -23.12 -1.73
CA TYR A 161 14.34 -24.42 -1.41
C TYR A 161 13.23 -24.80 -2.38
N ALA A 162 13.32 -25.98 -2.97
CA ALA A 162 12.24 -26.60 -3.75
C ALA A 162 11.64 -27.83 -3.05
N GLN A 163 12.21 -28.29 -1.95
CA GLN A 163 11.68 -29.41 -1.16
C GLN A 163 12.23 -29.45 0.27
N GLY A 164 11.58 -30.21 1.15
CA GLY A 164 12.09 -30.56 2.48
C GLY A 164 12.15 -29.39 3.48
N ARG A 165 11.52 -28.27 3.12
CA ARG A 165 11.41 -27.05 3.91
C ARG A 165 9.99 -26.51 3.74
N TYR A 166 9.54 -25.77 4.73
CA TYR A 166 8.34 -24.94 4.61
C TYR A 166 8.73 -23.47 4.79
N PHE A 167 8.00 -22.57 4.15
CA PHE A 167 8.07 -21.14 4.43
C PHE A 167 6.92 -20.73 5.32
N THR A 168 7.17 -19.82 6.24
CA THR A 168 6.09 -19.11 6.95
C THR A 168 5.53 -18.07 6.03
N MET A 169 4.23 -18.15 5.76
CA MET A 169 3.54 -17.33 4.78
C MET A 169 2.90 -16.14 5.48
N SER A 170 3.22 -14.92 5.04
CA SER A 170 2.70 -13.70 5.66
C SER A 170 1.52 -13.09 4.93
N GLY A 171 1.47 -13.24 3.61
CA GLY A 171 0.51 -12.54 2.77
C GLY A 171 0.75 -11.03 2.68
N ASP A 172 1.81 -10.51 3.29
CA ASP A 172 2.21 -9.10 3.24
C ASP A 172 3.02 -8.85 1.96
N ILE A 173 2.32 -8.68 0.84
CA ILE A 173 2.92 -8.59 -0.49
C ILE A 173 3.87 -7.39 -0.57
N LEU A 174 5.07 -7.60 -1.11
CA LEU A 174 5.99 -6.50 -1.37
C LEU A 174 5.47 -5.65 -2.54
N ALA A 175 5.18 -4.38 -2.27
CA ALA A 175 4.68 -3.44 -3.27
C ALA A 175 5.56 -3.40 -4.54
N GLY A 176 4.91 -3.42 -5.71
CA GLY A 176 5.57 -3.42 -7.02
C GLY A 176 6.03 -4.80 -7.51
N THR A 177 5.62 -5.89 -6.86
CA THR A 177 5.86 -7.27 -7.34
C THR A 177 4.55 -7.95 -7.77
N PRO A 178 4.59 -8.91 -8.70
CA PRO A 178 3.40 -9.64 -9.15
C PRO A 178 2.69 -10.39 -8.02
N PHE A 179 1.37 -10.49 -8.08
CA PHE A 179 0.58 -11.35 -7.17
C PHE A 179 0.51 -12.82 -7.63
N THR A 180 1.12 -13.15 -8.77
CA THR A 180 1.17 -14.50 -9.34
C THR A 180 2.56 -15.11 -9.22
N VAL A 181 2.62 -16.44 -9.12
CA VAL A 181 3.84 -17.23 -9.10
C VAL A 181 4.26 -17.52 -10.53
N CYS A 182 5.27 -16.79 -11.00
CA CYS A 182 5.71 -16.80 -12.39
C CYS A 182 6.78 -17.87 -12.65
N GLU A 183 6.84 -18.38 -13.89
CA GLU A 183 7.91 -19.27 -14.35
C GLU A 183 9.22 -18.51 -14.58
N ARG A 184 10.28 -18.92 -13.88
CA ARG A 184 11.54 -18.16 -13.77
C ARG A 184 12.80 -19.03 -13.75
N ALA A 185 12.79 -20.17 -14.44
CA ALA A 185 13.89 -21.14 -14.42
C ALA A 185 15.27 -20.52 -14.76
N GLN A 186 15.34 -19.69 -15.81
CA GLN A 186 16.59 -19.03 -16.20
C GLN A 186 17.09 -18.01 -15.16
N ALA A 187 16.17 -17.22 -14.59
CA ALA A 187 16.51 -16.22 -13.58
C ALA A 187 17.01 -16.88 -12.28
N VAL A 188 16.34 -17.95 -11.83
CA VAL A 188 16.79 -18.74 -10.68
C VAL A 188 18.19 -19.32 -10.93
N GLN A 189 18.46 -19.84 -12.12
CA GLN A 189 19.79 -20.35 -12.47
C GLN A 189 20.87 -19.26 -12.43
N ALA A 190 20.57 -18.06 -12.94
CA ALA A 190 21.50 -16.93 -12.92
C ALA A 190 21.79 -16.46 -11.49
N ILE A 191 20.74 -16.33 -10.66
CA ILE A 191 20.85 -15.89 -9.27
C ILE A 191 21.58 -16.94 -8.44
N HIS A 192 21.25 -18.23 -8.59
CA HIS A 192 21.94 -19.34 -7.93
C HIS A 192 23.43 -19.33 -8.26
N ARG A 193 23.78 -19.21 -9.55
CA ARG A 193 25.18 -19.15 -9.98
C ARG A 193 25.92 -17.97 -9.36
N ARG A 194 25.28 -16.81 -9.23
CA ARG A 194 25.92 -15.58 -8.71
C ARG A 194 26.01 -15.55 -7.19
N TRP A 195 24.92 -15.85 -6.50
CA TRP A 195 24.77 -15.62 -5.07
C TRP A 195 25.02 -16.88 -4.22
N ILE A 196 24.83 -18.08 -4.77
CA ILE A 196 25.10 -19.35 -4.08
C ILE A 196 26.47 -19.91 -4.48
N VAL A 197 26.70 -20.13 -5.78
CA VAL A 197 27.96 -20.74 -6.26
C VAL A 197 29.10 -19.71 -6.35
N GLY A 198 28.81 -18.53 -6.92
CA GLY A 198 29.80 -17.55 -7.40
C GLY A 198 30.45 -16.65 -6.34
N GLY A 199 30.08 -16.77 -5.07
CA GLY A 199 30.78 -16.09 -3.98
C GLY A 199 30.80 -14.58 -4.04
N GLY A 200 29.63 -13.97 -4.16
CA GLY A 200 29.43 -12.53 -4.11
C GLY A 200 30.27 -11.86 -3.01
N GLU A 201 31.27 -11.08 -3.44
CA GLU A 201 31.95 -10.10 -2.62
C GLU A 201 30.91 -9.07 -2.15
N ILE A 202 30.86 -8.89 -0.83
CA ILE A 202 30.00 -7.92 -0.17
C ILE A 202 30.67 -6.56 -0.25
N LEU A 203 30.18 -5.65 -1.11
CA LEU A 203 30.45 -4.23 -0.98
C LEU A 203 29.28 -3.56 -0.25
N SER A 204 29.48 -3.31 1.04
CA SER A 204 28.61 -2.44 1.85
C SER A 204 28.92 -0.98 1.53
N PRO A 205 27.92 -0.09 1.45
CA PRO A 205 28.17 1.33 1.73
C PRO A 205 27.42 1.79 2.97
N LYS A 206 28.19 2.28 3.95
CA LYS A 206 27.75 3.21 4.99
C LYS A 206 27.42 4.57 4.36
N ILE A 207 26.36 5.16 4.92
CA ILE A 207 25.72 6.44 4.62
C ILE A 207 26.65 7.64 4.86
N ALA A 208 26.50 8.72 4.07
CA ALA A 208 26.58 10.11 4.54
C ALA A 208 25.96 11.15 3.56
N THR A 209 24.75 11.60 3.91
CA THR A 209 24.25 13.01 3.95
C THR A 209 24.17 13.94 2.72
N MET A 210 23.03 14.62 2.68
CA MET A 210 22.48 15.59 1.71
C MET A 210 23.18 16.97 1.67
N GLU A 211 23.06 17.72 0.56
CA GLU A 211 22.27 18.99 0.50
C GLU A 211 22.20 19.74 -0.87
N LYS A 212 20.98 20.25 -1.14
CA LYS A 212 20.42 21.38 -1.95
C LYS A 212 20.66 21.64 -3.46
N PRO A 213 19.62 22.10 -4.21
CA PRO A 213 19.64 22.36 -5.66
C PRO A 213 20.04 23.81 -6.02
N ARG A 214 20.73 23.99 -7.16
CA ARG A 214 20.94 25.29 -7.83
C ARG A 214 20.57 25.16 -9.32
N ALA A 215 19.96 26.20 -9.87
CA ALA A 215 19.38 26.31 -11.22
C ALA A 215 20.43 26.16 -12.36
N PRO A 216 20.00 25.93 -13.63
CA PRO A 216 20.86 25.43 -14.69
C PRO A 216 21.69 26.53 -15.38
N GLU A 217 22.98 26.25 -15.64
CA GLU A 217 23.81 27.01 -16.58
C GLU A 217 24.27 26.06 -17.69
N LEU A 218 23.60 26.10 -18.84
CA LEU A 218 24.05 25.43 -20.06
C LEU A 218 25.41 26.03 -20.49
N GLY A 219 26.40 25.16 -20.74
CA GLY A 219 27.67 25.54 -21.39
C GLY A 219 28.87 25.74 -20.45
N THR A 220 28.90 25.11 -19.28
CA THR A 220 30.09 25.21 -18.40
C THR A 220 31.31 24.58 -19.09
N PRO A 221 32.45 25.28 -19.22
CA PRO A 221 33.64 24.72 -19.84
C PRO A 221 34.16 23.49 -19.09
N ASP A 222 34.68 22.51 -19.82
CA ASP A 222 35.18 21.23 -19.28
C ASP A 222 36.19 21.43 -18.11
N ALA A 223 37.04 22.45 -18.20
CA ALA A 223 38.00 22.81 -17.14
C ALA A 223 37.31 23.28 -15.84
N ALA A 224 36.18 23.98 -15.93
CA ALA A 224 35.41 24.42 -14.78
C ALA A 224 34.68 23.25 -14.11
N VAL A 225 34.19 22.29 -14.90
CA VAL A 225 33.59 21.03 -14.39
C VAL A 225 34.62 20.23 -13.60
N VAL A 226 35.83 20.05 -14.16
CA VAL A 226 36.94 19.35 -13.49
C VAL A 226 37.39 20.08 -12.21
N ALA A 227 37.49 21.41 -12.24
CA ALA A 227 37.86 22.20 -11.05
C ALA A 227 36.81 22.07 -9.94
N ARG A 228 35.51 22.12 -10.27
CA ARG A 228 34.42 21.93 -9.32
C ARG A 228 34.41 20.52 -8.72
N ALA A 229 34.63 19.50 -9.57
CA ALA A 229 34.70 18.12 -9.13
C ALA A 229 35.89 17.86 -8.19
N LYS A 230 37.05 18.47 -8.45
CA LYS A 230 38.24 18.38 -7.56
C LYS A 230 38.06 19.11 -6.23
N SER A 231 37.28 20.18 -6.19
CA SER A 231 37.04 20.98 -4.98
C SER A 231 35.86 20.49 -4.12
N ALA A 232 35.15 19.45 -4.55
CA ALA A 232 34.05 18.86 -3.78
C ALA A 232 34.54 18.08 -2.54
N ALA A 233 33.64 17.75 -1.61
CA ALA A 233 33.97 17.00 -0.39
C ALA A 233 34.64 15.64 -0.68
N ASN A 234 34.28 15.00 -1.80
CA ASN A 234 34.90 13.77 -2.32
C ASN A 234 35.91 14.02 -3.47
N GLY A 235 36.33 15.27 -3.68
CA GLY A 235 37.14 15.68 -4.83
C GLY A 235 38.56 15.12 -4.86
N HIS A 236 39.09 14.65 -3.73
CA HIS A 236 40.36 13.93 -3.67
C HIS A 236 40.31 12.59 -4.45
N LYS A 237 39.17 11.86 -4.38
CA LYS A 237 38.97 10.61 -5.16
C LYS A 237 38.86 10.90 -6.65
N PHE A 238 38.12 11.95 -6.99
CA PHE A 238 38.03 12.42 -8.37
C PHE A 238 39.40 12.85 -8.91
N ALA A 239 40.18 13.60 -8.13
CA ALA A 239 41.53 14.04 -8.52
C ALA A 239 42.50 12.86 -8.74
N ALA A 240 42.44 11.84 -7.87
CA ALA A 240 43.26 10.63 -7.99
C ALA A 240 42.90 9.82 -9.25
N LEU A 241 41.60 9.57 -9.49
CA LEU A 241 41.16 8.88 -10.70
C LEU A 241 41.46 9.70 -11.97
N PHE A 242 41.23 11.02 -11.92
CA PHE A 242 41.45 11.89 -13.07
C PHE A 242 42.94 12.00 -13.45
N SER A 243 43.87 11.85 -12.50
CA SER A 243 45.32 11.80 -12.77
C SER A 243 45.82 10.40 -13.18
N GLY A 244 44.94 9.39 -13.23
CA GLY A 244 45.29 8.02 -13.62
C GLY A 244 45.60 7.06 -12.47
N ASN A 245 45.42 7.48 -11.21
CA ASN A 245 45.64 6.61 -10.06
C ASN A 245 44.41 5.71 -9.82
N ALA A 246 44.48 4.47 -10.29
CA ALA A 246 43.44 3.44 -10.14
C ALA A 246 43.69 2.47 -8.97
N SER A 247 44.64 2.76 -8.06
CA SER A 247 45.12 1.82 -7.04
C SER A 247 44.06 1.36 -6.04
N GLU A 248 42.98 2.15 -5.85
CA GLU A 248 41.86 1.80 -4.97
C GLU A 248 40.81 0.88 -5.62
N TYR A 249 40.99 0.48 -6.88
CA TYR A 249 40.03 -0.31 -7.65
C TYR A 249 40.62 -1.65 -8.08
N ALA A 250 39.83 -2.71 -8.01
CA ALA A 250 40.28 -4.07 -8.29
C ALA A 250 40.56 -4.29 -9.79
N SER A 251 39.95 -3.48 -10.65
CA SER A 251 40.26 -3.46 -12.07
C SER A 251 40.24 -2.07 -12.68
N GLU A 252 40.99 -1.88 -13.77
CA GLU A 252 41.03 -0.60 -14.46
C GLU A 252 39.69 -0.27 -15.16
N SER A 253 38.86 -1.28 -15.46
CA SER A 253 37.51 -1.06 -16.00
C SER A 253 36.55 -0.55 -14.91
N GLU A 254 36.76 -0.98 -13.66
CA GLU A 254 36.04 -0.49 -12.49
C GLU A 254 36.44 0.95 -12.16
N ALA A 255 37.74 1.27 -12.19
CA ALA A 255 38.23 2.65 -12.04
C ALA A 255 37.66 3.58 -13.12
N THR A 256 37.58 3.09 -14.36
CA THR A 256 36.98 3.82 -15.50
C THR A 256 35.50 4.13 -15.25
N LEU A 257 34.72 3.14 -14.84
CA LEU A 257 33.29 3.33 -14.56
C LEU A 257 33.06 4.22 -13.33
N ALA A 258 33.91 4.12 -12.31
CA ALA A 258 33.86 4.97 -11.13
C ALA A 258 34.07 6.45 -11.47
N LEU A 259 35.06 6.76 -12.33
CA LEU A 259 35.27 8.13 -12.81
C LEU A 259 34.09 8.63 -13.66
N LEU A 260 33.53 7.78 -14.53
CA LEU A 260 32.39 8.14 -15.36
C LEU A 260 31.10 8.38 -14.56
N ASN A 261 30.86 7.63 -13.47
CA ASN A 261 29.74 7.88 -12.56
C ASN A 261 29.87 9.25 -11.87
N MET A 262 31.08 9.65 -11.49
CA MET A 262 31.33 10.98 -10.95
C MET A 262 31.11 12.05 -12.01
N LEU A 263 31.58 11.84 -13.24
CA LEU A 263 31.39 12.78 -14.35
C LEU A 263 29.92 12.94 -14.75
N ALA A 264 29.12 11.86 -14.73
CA ALA A 264 27.69 11.91 -15.03
C ALA A 264 26.95 12.90 -14.11
N TYR A 265 27.34 12.99 -12.83
CA TYR A 265 26.80 13.98 -11.90
C TYR A 265 27.22 15.41 -12.25
N TRP A 266 28.48 15.64 -12.58
CA TRP A 266 29.03 16.99 -12.81
C TRP A 266 28.72 17.59 -14.18
N THR A 267 28.39 16.73 -15.15
CA THR A 267 28.03 17.10 -16.53
C THR A 267 26.52 17.06 -16.79
N ASP A 268 25.72 16.81 -15.75
CA ASP A 268 24.26 16.62 -15.83
C ASP A 268 23.84 15.56 -16.86
N GLY A 269 24.71 14.56 -17.08
CA GLY A 269 24.49 13.48 -18.05
C GLY A 269 24.81 13.82 -19.51
N ASP A 270 25.47 14.94 -19.81
CA ASP A 270 25.97 15.23 -21.17
C ASP A 270 27.09 14.24 -21.56
N ALA A 271 26.71 13.21 -22.32
CA ALA A 271 27.61 12.16 -22.80
C ALA A 271 28.79 12.70 -23.62
N VAL A 272 28.60 13.78 -24.38
CA VAL A 272 29.64 14.38 -25.22
C VAL A 272 30.66 15.10 -24.33
N GLN A 273 30.18 15.83 -23.32
CA GLN A 273 31.04 16.48 -22.34
C GLN A 273 31.78 15.45 -21.45
N MET A 274 31.11 14.36 -21.05
CA MET A 274 31.74 13.24 -20.35
C MET A 274 32.89 12.65 -21.17
N GLU A 275 32.68 12.42 -22.47
CA GLU A 275 33.72 11.89 -23.37
C GLU A 275 34.91 12.86 -23.50
N ARG A 276 34.67 14.16 -23.72
CA ARG A 276 35.75 15.16 -23.82
C ARG A 276 36.58 15.23 -22.54
N ILE A 277 35.93 15.24 -21.37
CA ILE A 277 36.62 15.27 -20.07
C ILE A 277 37.36 13.95 -19.82
N PHE A 278 36.79 12.80 -20.17
CA PHE A 278 37.44 11.50 -19.99
C PHE A 278 38.67 11.35 -20.89
N ARG A 279 38.64 11.83 -22.14
CA ARG A 279 39.80 11.81 -23.04
C ARG A 279 40.98 12.64 -22.52
N ALA A 280 40.72 13.62 -21.65
CA ALA A 280 41.74 14.44 -21.00
C ALA A 280 42.25 13.87 -19.67
N CYS A 281 41.75 12.70 -19.23
CA CYS A 281 42.14 12.10 -17.95
C CYS A 281 43.29 11.08 -18.09
N GLY A 282 43.97 10.78 -16.98
CA GLY A 282 45.06 9.81 -16.92
C GLY A 282 44.64 8.34 -17.03
N LEU A 283 43.34 8.02 -17.10
CA LEU A 283 42.82 6.65 -17.30
C LEU A 283 42.52 6.33 -18.77
N MET A 284 42.67 7.32 -19.67
CA MET A 284 42.41 7.17 -21.10
C MET A 284 43.38 6.20 -21.76
N ARG A 285 42.86 5.26 -22.57
CA ARG A 285 43.62 4.16 -23.17
C ARG A 285 43.12 3.81 -24.57
N PRO A 286 43.92 3.15 -25.42
CA PRO A 286 43.51 2.75 -26.77
C PRO A 286 42.21 1.92 -26.80
N LYS A 287 41.99 1.10 -25.76
CA LYS A 287 40.78 0.32 -25.55
C LYS A 287 39.48 1.14 -25.56
N TRP A 288 39.55 2.44 -25.27
CA TRP A 288 38.40 3.35 -25.32
C TRP A 288 37.72 3.37 -26.70
N ASP A 289 38.53 3.34 -27.76
CA ASP A 289 38.07 3.43 -29.14
C ASP A 289 37.90 2.05 -29.81
N GLU A 290 38.11 0.95 -29.08
CA GLU A 290 37.86 -0.41 -29.59
C GLU A 290 36.37 -0.66 -29.81
N MET A 291 36.03 -1.18 -30.99
CA MET A 291 34.66 -1.62 -31.30
C MET A 291 34.29 -2.91 -30.56
N ARG A 292 33.13 -2.93 -29.90
CA ARG A 292 32.54 -4.12 -29.28
C ARG A 292 31.12 -4.32 -29.78
N GLY A 293 31.01 -5.00 -30.92
CA GLY A 293 29.76 -5.12 -31.65
C GLY A 293 29.50 -3.85 -32.46
N ALA A 294 28.37 -3.19 -32.23
CA ALA A 294 27.94 -2.00 -32.98
C ALA A 294 28.36 -0.65 -32.35
N GLU A 295 29.02 -0.66 -31.19
CA GLU A 295 29.40 0.54 -30.43
C GLU A 295 30.85 0.44 -29.89
N ARG A 296 31.50 1.57 -29.59
CA ARG A 296 32.83 1.57 -28.97
C ARG A 296 32.73 1.16 -27.50
N TRP A 297 33.80 0.59 -26.95
CA TRP A 297 33.85 0.24 -25.53
C TRP A 297 33.67 1.48 -24.63
N GLY A 298 34.18 2.65 -25.04
CA GLY A 298 33.93 3.92 -24.36
C GLY A 298 32.46 4.31 -24.31
N ASP A 299 31.74 4.16 -25.42
CA ASP A 299 30.30 4.44 -25.52
C ASP A 299 29.50 3.51 -24.57
N GLN A 300 29.90 2.23 -24.48
CA GLN A 300 29.35 1.27 -23.51
C GLN A 300 29.56 1.71 -22.05
N GLN A 301 30.74 2.25 -21.71
CA GLN A 301 31.02 2.67 -20.34
C GLN A 301 30.25 3.94 -19.97
N ILE A 302 30.14 4.92 -20.89
CA ILE A 302 29.33 6.13 -20.68
C ILE A 302 27.87 5.76 -20.48
N ARG A 303 27.32 4.87 -21.33
CA ARG A 303 25.94 4.40 -21.20
C ARG A 303 25.69 3.70 -19.87
N LYS A 304 26.62 2.86 -19.40
CA LYS A 304 26.53 2.22 -18.07
C LYS A 304 26.51 3.24 -16.94
N ALA A 305 27.33 4.28 -17.02
CA ALA A 305 27.37 5.33 -16.01
C ALA A 305 26.07 6.14 -15.97
N LEU A 306 25.51 6.46 -17.13
CA LEU A 306 24.23 7.18 -17.24
C LEU A 306 23.05 6.34 -16.71
N MET A 307 23.03 5.03 -16.97
CA MET A 307 22.00 4.13 -16.44
C MET A 307 22.12 3.88 -14.94
N GLY A 308 23.33 3.97 -14.37
CA GLY A 308 23.60 3.78 -12.94
C GLY A 308 23.38 5.03 -12.08
N SER A 309 23.24 6.21 -12.69
CA SER A 309 23.05 7.47 -11.98
C SER A 309 21.56 7.71 -11.68
N VAL A 310 21.23 7.96 -10.41
CA VAL A 310 19.85 8.29 -9.98
C VAL A 310 19.54 9.74 -10.40
N ARG A 311 18.87 9.87 -11.55
CA ARG A 311 18.36 11.05 -12.28
C ARG A 311 19.29 11.64 -13.35
N PRO A 312 18.79 11.84 -14.58
CA PRO A 312 19.14 12.99 -15.43
C PRO A 312 18.12 14.14 -15.21
N ARG A 313 18.61 15.37 -15.02
CA ARG A 313 17.81 16.58 -15.23
C ARG A 313 17.88 16.89 -16.73
N ASN A 314 16.73 17.11 -17.35
CA ASN A 314 16.53 17.55 -18.73
C ASN A 314 16.86 16.54 -19.84
N ALA A 315 15.81 15.90 -20.38
CA ALA A 315 15.81 15.40 -21.74
C ALA A 315 14.67 16.08 -22.53
N THR A 316 14.97 17.25 -23.11
CA THR A 316 14.25 17.79 -24.26
C THR A 316 15.24 18.42 -25.25
N ALA A 317 15.08 17.99 -26.51
CA ALA A 317 15.55 18.57 -27.78
C ALA A 317 17.03 18.37 -28.22
N ALA A 318 17.21 17.46 -29.19
CA ALA A 318 17.69 17.82 -30.52
C ALA A 318 17.19 16.78 -31.55
N VAL A 319 16.64 17.31 -32.64
CA VAL A 319 15.91 16.65 -33.73
C VAL A 319 16.90 16.25 -34.83
N ASP A 320 16.75 15.07 -35.45
CA ASP A 320 16.71 15.02 -36.92
C ASP A 320 16.04 13.78 -37.53
N THR A 321 14.90 14.07 -38.17
CA THR A 321 14.37 13.63 -39.48
C THR A 321 14.39 12.15 -39.92
N LEU A 322 13.19 11.56 -40.03
CA LEU A 322 12.51 11.22 -41.33
C LEU A 322 11.14 10.51 -41.11
N SER A 323 10.06 11.14 -41.59
CA SER A 323 8.79 10.62 -42.18
C SER A 323 8.25 9.24 -41.74
N THR A 324 6.97 8.98 -41.40
CA THR A 324 5.69 9.57 -41.81
C THR A 324 4.54 8.93 -41.00
N GLN A 325 3.44 9.68 -40.82
CA GLN A 325 2.04 9.25 -40.58
C GLN A 325 1.61 8.71 -39.19
N GLY A 326 1.10 9.63 -38.37
CA GLY A 326 -0.31 9.64 -37.97
C GLY A 326 -0.75 8.85 -36.73
N GLN A 327 -0.69 9.47 -35.54
CA GLN A 327 -1.69 9.29 -34.48
C GLN A 327 -1.58 10.38 -33.40
N ILE A 328 -2.73 10.91 -32.99
CA ILE A 328 -2.92 12.03 -32.05
C ILE A 328 -2.62 11.54 -30.61
N PRO A 329 -1.85 12.28 -29.77
CA PRO A 329 -1.46 11.81 -28.43
C PRO A 329 -2.53 12.02 -27.35
N ARG A 330 -2.68 11.01 -26.49
CA ARG A 330 -3.41 11.05 -25.22
C ARG A 330 -2.68 11.97 -24.24
N ASN A 331 -3.39 12.98 -23.73
CA ASN A 331 -2.88 13.93 -22.76
C ASN A 331 -2.71 13.26 -21.38
N SER A 332 -1.52 13.40 -20.79
CA SER A 332 -1.14 12.86 -19.49
C SER A 332 -1.37 13.89 -18.38
N TYR A 333 -2.38 13.66 -17.54
CA TYR A 333 -2.49 14.27 -16.21
C TYR A 333 -2.86 13.18 -15.20
N ALA A 334 -1.87 12.38 -14.79
CA ALA A 334 -1.96 11.58 -13.57
C ALA A 334 -1.17 12.33 -12.49
N GLN A 335 -1.86 13.18 -11.74
CA GLN A 335 -1.32 13.70 -10.48
C GLN A 335 -1.51 12.64 -9.40
N GLU A 336 -0.43 12.36 -8.67
CA GLU A 336 -0.37 11.42 -7.56
C GLU A 336 -1.44 11.74 -6.51
N ILE A 337 -2.34 10.78 -6.26
CA ILE A 337 -3.37 10.87 -5.22
C ILE A 337 -2.67 10.65 -3.86
N PRO A 338 -2.73 11.59 -2.90
CA PRO A 338 -2.25 11.32 -1.54
C PRO A 338 -3.14 10.27 -0.88
N CYS A 339 -2.57 9.09 -0.63
CA CYS A 339 -3.22 8.00 0.09
C CYS A 339 -3.37 8.33 1.58
N ASN A 340 -4.50 7.89 2.14
CA ASN A 340 -4.83 7.92 3.56
C ASN A 340 -3.71 7.29 4.43
N PRO A 341 -3.17 7.97 5.47
CA PRO A 341 -2.16 7.40 6.37
C PRO A 341 -2.67 6.23 7.23
N TYR A 342 -3.96 5.93 7.20
CA TYR A 342 -4.58 4.79 7.90
C TYR A 342 -4.99 3.63 6.97
N VAL A 343 -4.77 3.75 5.66
CA VAL A 343 -4.90 2.64 4.70
C VAL A 343 -3.50 2.10 4.45
N THR A 344 -3.24 0.89 4.92
CA THR A 344 -2.09 0.11 4.48
C THR A 344 -2.38 -0.39 3.08
N ASP A 345 -1.73 0.24 2.09
CA ASP A 345 -1.68 -0.10 0.66
C ASP A 345 -3.03 -0.22 -0.09
N PRO A 346 -3.24 0.50 -1.22
CA PRO A 346 -4.25 0.09 -2.18
C PRO A 346 -3.83 -1.27 -2.74
N ALA A 347 -4.65 -2.30 -2.54
CA ALA A 347 -4.48 -3.59 -3.19
C ALA A 347 -4.37 -3.39 -4.72
N PRO A 348 -3.53 -4.17 -5.43
CA PRO A 348 -3.48 -4.09 -6.88
C PRO A 348 -4.88 -4.35 -7.45
N TYR A 349 -5.34 -3.45 -8.32
CA TYR A 349 -6.61 -3.55 -9.02
C TYR A 349 -6.76 -4.93 -9.65
N VAL A 350 -7.69 -5.74 -9.15
CA VAL A 350 -8.14 -6.93 -9.83
C VAL A 350 -9.11 -6.47 -10.92
N PHE A 351 -8.66 -6.48 -12.18
CA PHE A 351 -9.55 -6.34 -13.32
C PHE A 351 -10.45 -7.57 -13.38
N VAL A 352 -11.67 -7.48 -12.85
CA VAL A 352 -12.71 -8.47 -13.09
C VAL A 352 -13.19 -8.26 -14.52
N THR A 353 -12.57 -8.97 -15.46
CA THR A 353 -12.94 -9.01 -16.88
C THR A 353 -14.02 -10.07 -17.11
N GLU A 354 -15.14 -9.95 -16.41
CA GLU A 354 -16.39 -10.59 -16.87
C GLU A 354 -17.28 -9.50 -17.45
N LEU A 355 -16.89 -8.98 -18.62
CA LEU A 355 -17.84 -8.29 -19.48
C LEU A 355 -18.76 -9.37 -20.06
N HIS A 356 -19.95 -9.50 -19.49
CA HIS A 356 -21.08 -10.03 -20.25
C HIS A 356 -21.13 -9.28 -21.59
N GLU A 357 -21.34 -10.02 -22.69
CA GLU A 357 -21.54 -9.42 -24.01
C GLU A 357 -22.49 -8.22 -23.90
N PRO A 358 -22.16 -7.05 -24.48
CA PRO A 358 -23.01 -5.88 -24.35
C PRO A 358 -24.35 -6.21 -25.01
N ALA A 359 -25.42 -6.27 -24.21
CA ALA A 359 -26.77 -6.21 -24.73
C ALA A 359 -26.85 -4.94 -25.60
N SER A 360 -26.97 -5.12 -26.91
CA SER A 360 -26.61 -4.11 -27.91
C SER A 360 -27.60 -2.96 -28.05
N GLU A 361 -28.58 -2.83 -27.17
CA GLU A 361 -29.51 -1.70 -27.17
C GLU A 361 -29.87 -1.33 -25.74
N TRP A 362 -29.41 -0.15 -25.31
CA TRP A 362 -29.98 0.48 -24.11
C TRP A 362 -31.47 0.74 -24.37
N PRO A 363 -32.37 0.35 -23.45
CA PRO A 363 -33.77 0.69 -23.59
C PRO A 363 -33.92 2.22 -23.68
N PRO A 364 -34.96 2.72 -24.39
CA PRO A 364 -35.23 4.14 -24.44
C PRO A 364 -35.32 4.72 -23.02
N PRO A 365 -34.69 5.89 -22.76
CA PRO A 365 -34.63 6.47 -21.42
C PRO A 365 -36.04 6.62 -20.85
N LEU A 366 -36.24 6.07 -19.65
CA LEU A 366 -37.53 6.16 -18.98
C LEU A 366 -37.76 7.61 -18.55
N PRO A 367 -38.91 8.22 -18.90
CA PRO A 367 -39.23 9.54 -18.40
C PRO A 367 -39.34 9.51 -16.87
N PRO A 368 -38.95 10.59 -16.16
CA PRO A 368 -39.10 10.65 -14.71
C PRO A 368 -40.57 10.37 -14.33
N PRO A 369 -40.82 9.51 -13.33
CA PRO A 369 -42.14 8.94 -13.09
C PRO A 369 -43.17 10.03 -12.76
N SER A 370 -44.15 10.22 -13.65
CA SER A 370 -45.21 11.21 -13.50
C SER A 370 -46.42 10.69 -12.71
N ARG A 371 -46.55 9.38 -12.48
CA ARG A 371 -47.49 8.72 -11.54
C ARG A 371 -47.28 7.21 -11.56
N GLN A 372 -47.32 6.58 -10.37
CA GLN A 372 -47.53 5.14 -10.12
C GLN A 372 -47.13 4.19 -11.27
N GLN A 373 -45.87 4.24 -11.70
CA GLN A 373 -45.34 3.19 -12.57
C GLN A 373 -45.06 1.98 -11.67
N GLN A 374 -45.51 0.79 -12.10
CA GLN A 374 -45.22 -0.45 -11.40
C GLN A 374 -43.71 -0.61 -11.36
N ALA A 375 -43.13 -0.54 -10.15
CA ALA A 375 -41.69 -0.62 -9.98
C ALA A 375 -41.20 -1.93 -10.62
N ALA A 376 -40.19 -1.84 -11.49
CA ALA A 376 -39.49 -3.02 -11.97
C ALA A 376 -39.02 -3.84 -10.77
N LEU A 377 -39.12 -5.16 -10.85
CA LEU A 377 -38.62 -6.03 -9.79
C LEU A 377 -37.13 -5.76 -9.61
N TYR A 378 -36.70 -5.57 -8.37
CA TYR A 378 -35.28 -5.43 -8.06
C TYR A 378 -34.56 -6.72 -8.48
N PRO A 379 -33.44 -6.64 -9.22
CA PRO A 379 -32.74 -7.81 -9.74
C PRO A 379 -31.93 -8.49 -8.63
N VAL A 380 -32.60 -9.17 -7.71
CA VAL A 380 -31.96 -9.85 -6.57
C VAL A 380 -30.97 -10.90 -7.05
N GLU A 381 -31.26 -11.52 -8.19
CA GLU A 381 -30.45 -12.55 -8.83
C GLU A 381 -29.07 -12.02 -9.28
N ALA A 382 -28.90 -10.70 -9.43
CA ALA A 382 -27.62 -10.07 -9.75
C ALA A 382 -26.69 -9.92 -8.53
N LEU A 383 -27.19 -10.14 -7.31
CA LEU A 383 -26.36 -10.11 -6.10
C LEU A 383 -25.55 -11.41 -5.95
N PRO A 384 -24.41 -11.38 -5.24
CA PRO A 384 -23.72 -12.61 -4.82
C PRO A 384 -24.64 -13.56 -4.05
N GLU A 385 -24.47 -14.88 -4.23
CA GLU A 385 -25.34 -15.92 -3.65
C GLU A 385 -25.52 -15.79 -2.12
N CYS A 386 -24.47 -15.39 -1.41
CA CYS A 386 -24.54 -15.16 0.04
C CYS A 386 -25.49 -14.01 0.40
N LEU A 387 -25.47 -12.91 -0.36
CA LEU A 387 -26.38 -11.78 -0.17
C LEU A 387 -27.80 -12.13 -0.61
N GLN A 388 -27.97 -12.91 -1.68
CA GLN A 388 -29.29 -13.41 -2.10
C GLN A 388 -29.96 -14.23 -1.01
N SER A 389 -29.25 -15.23 -0.49
CA SER A 389 -29.73 -16.11 0.58
C SER A 389 -30.07 -15.33 1.84
N ALA A 390 -29.19 -14.42 2.27
CA ALA A 390 -29.44 -13.55 3.42
C ALA A 390 -30.67 -12.65 3.22
N ALA A 391 -30.80 -12.02 2.05
CA ALA A 391 -31.92 -11.14 1.75
C ALA A 391 -33.27 -11.89 1.74
N ARG A 392 -33.32 -13.08 1.14
CA ARG A 392 -34.51 -13.93 1.12
C ARG A 392 -34.90 -14.37 2.53
N GLU A 393 -33.95 -14.79 3.35
CA GLU A 393 -34.21 -15.22 4.72
C GLU A 393 -34.67 -14.08 5.62
N VAL A 394 -33.98 -12.93 5.57
CA VAL A 394 -34.37 -11.74 6.34
C VAL A 394 -35.75 -11.25 5.91
N SER A 395 -36.02 -11.15 4.60
CA SER A 395 -37.35 -10.79 4.07
C SER A 395 -38.44 -11.75 4.59
N ARG A 396 -38.19 -13.06 4.53
CA ARG A 396 -39.10 -14.10 5.02
C ARG A 396 -39.38 -13.99 6.52
N PHE A 397 -38.37 -13.70 7.32
CA PHE A 397 -38.44 -13.61 8.77
C PHE A 397 -39.10 -12.31 9.24
N VAL A 398 -38.60 -11.15 8.80
CA VAL A 398 -39.09 -9.84 9.25
C VAL A 398 -40.38 -9.40 8.56
N LYS A 399 -40.80 -10.11 7.50
CA LYS A 399 -41.96 -9.77 6.66
C LYS A 399 -41.83 -8.39 6.00
N ALA A 400 -40.67 -8.13 5.41
CA ALA A 400 -40.38 -6.91 4.66
C ALA A 400 -40.20 -7.22 3.15
N PRO A 401 -40.44 -6.27 2.25
CA PRO A 401 -40.17 -6.43 0.82
C PRO A 401 -38.72 -6.88 0.56
N LEU A 402 -38.52 -7.83 -0.37
CA LEU A 402 -37.21 -8.44 -0.64
C LEU A 402 -36.13 -7.43 -1.05
N VAL A 403 -36.53 -6.34 -1.72
CA VAL A 403 -35.62 -5.25 -2.09
C VAL A 403 -34.95 -4.59 -0.87
N SER A 404 -35.65 -4.50 0.27
CA SER A 404 -35.13 -3.82 1.45
C SER A 404 -33.86 -4.47 2.02
N PRO A 405 -33.85 -5.77 2.39
CA PRO A 405 -32.62 -6.41 2.85
C PRO A 405 -31.58 -6.57 1.74
N ALA A 406 -31.98 -6.72 0.48
CA ALA A 406 -31.06 -6.81 -0.66
C ALA A 406 -30.20 -5.53 -0.80
N VAL A 407 -30.87 -4.36 -0.81
CA VAL A 407 -30.23 -3.04 -0.92
C VAL A 407 -29.38 -2.72 0.31
N VAL A 408 -29.90 -2.97 1.52
CA VAL A 408 -29.11 -2.76 2.74
C VAL A 408 -27.88 -3.67 2.77
N GLY A 409 -28.01 -4.94 2.40
CA GLY A 409 -26.88 -5.88 2.30
C GLY A 409 -25.82 -5.42 1.32
N LEU A 410 -26.23 -4.97 0.13
CA LEU A 410 -25.32 -4.42 -0.87
C LEU A 410 -24.58 -3.18 -0.36
N SER A 411 -25.27 -2.28 0.36
CA SER A 411 -24.65 -1.12 1.00
C SER A 411 -23.63 -1.49 2.08
N ILE A 412 -23.89 -2.54 2.87
CA ILE A 412 -22.94 -3.04 3.88
C ILE A 412 -21.72 -3.69 3.21
N ALA A 413 -21.92 -4.39 2.10
CA ALA A 413 -20.82 -4.93 1.29
C ALA A 413 -19.96 -3.80 0.70
N ALA A 414 -20.58 -2.80 0.09
CA ALA A 414 -19.91 -1.62 -0.47
C ALA A 414 -19.10 -0.86 0.59
N LEU A 415 -19.65 -0.65 1.79
CA LEU A 415 -18.91 -0.09 2.93
C LEU A 415 -17.71 -0.96 3.36
N SER A 416 -17.87 -2.28 3.35
CA SER A 416 -16.81 -3.21 3.77
C SER A 416 -15.63 -3.23 2.79
N ILE A 417 -15.93 -3.03 1.49
CA ILE A 417 -14.94 -2.91 0.42
C ILE A 417 -14.29 -1.52 0.46
N GLY A 418 -15.08 -0.43 0.46
CA GLY A 418 -14.57 0.93 0.51
C GLY A 418 -13.59 1.25 -0.63
N LYS A 419 -12.47 1.91 -0.32
CA LYS A 419 -11.44 2.27 -1.30
C LYS A 419 -10.48 1.12 -1.62
N LYS A 420 -10.73 -0.09 -1.12
CA LYS A 420 -9.91 -1.29 -1.42
C LYS A 420 -10.14 -1.82 -2.83
N ALA A 421 -11.17 -1.34 -3.53
CA ALA A 421 -11.43 -1.64 -4.92
C ALA A 421 -11.81 -0.37 -5.71
N GLN A 422 -11.56 -0.39 -7.01
CA GLN A 422 -12.17 0.52 -7.97
C GLN A 422 -12.83 -0.28 -9.09
N ILE A 423 -13.90 0.28 -9.60
CA ILE A 423 -14.71 -0.24 -10.68
C ILE A 423 -14.41 0.62 -11.91
N GLU A 424 -13.96 -0.01 -12.99
CA GLU A 424 -13.84 0.63 -14.31
C GLU A 424 -15.17 0.43 -15.06
N GLU A 425 -16.01 1.47 -15.13
CA GLU A 425 -17.24 1.38 -15.92
C GLU A 425 -16.92 1.41 -17.42
N ARG A 426 -15.99 2.28 -17.80
CA ARG A 426 -15.48 2.48 -19.16
C ARG A 426 -14.00 2.82 -19.06
N SER A 427 -13.26 2.63 -20.15
CA SER A 427 -11.83 2.94 -20.15
C SER A 427 -11.53 4.36 -19.64
N GLY A 428 -10.85 4.46 -18.49
CA GLY A 428 -10.53 5.73 -17.84
C GLY A 428 -11.62 6.35 -16.96
N LEU A 429 -12.79 5.72 -16.85
CA LEU A 429 -13.87 6.09 -15.93
C LEU A 429 -13.89 5.13 -14.75
N MET A 430 -13.19 5.53 -13.69
CA MET A 430 -12.95 4.73 -12.48
C MET A 430 -13.69 5.32 -11.28
N HIS A 431 -14.42 4.48 -10.54
CA HIS A 431 -15.08 4.89 -9.31
C HIS A 431 -14.88 3.86 -8.20
N HIS A 432 -14.92 4.31 -6.95
CA HIS A 432 -15.01 3.39 -5.80
C HIS A 432 -16.43 2.80 -5.72
N PRO A 433 -16.63 1.66 -5.03
CA PRO A 433 -17.97 1.14 -4.72
C PRO A 433 -18.67 2.01 -3.66
N ALA A 434 -18.97 3.25 -4.04
CA ALA A 434 -19.73 4.21 -3.26
C ALA A 434 -21.17 4.24 -3.78
N LEU A 435 -22.11 3.77 -2.95
CA LEU A 435 -23.51 3.68 -3.33
C LEU A 435 -24.33 4.74 -2.60
N PHE A 436 -25.20 5.44 -3.33
CA PHE A 436 -26.23 6.29 -2.74
C PHE A 436 -27.60 5.64 -2.93
N GLN A 437 -28.19 5.15 -1.85
CA GLN A 437 -29.43 4.39 -1.86
C GLN A 437 -30.45 5.01 -0.90
N ALA A 438 -31.60 5.41 -1.45
CA ALA A 438 -32.75 5.88 -0.71
C ALA A 438 -33.95 4.95 -0.94
N LEU A 439 -34.30 4.19 0.09
CA LEU A 439 -35.45 3.29 0.09
C LEU A 439 -36.69 4.03 0.60
N ILE A 440 -37.71 4.16 -0.25
CA ILE A 440 -38.96 4.81 0.12
C ILE A 440 -39.87 3.77 0.77
N ALA A 441 -40.10 3.93 2.07
CA ALA A 441 -40.87 2.98 2.86
C ALA A 441 -41.83 3.72 3.82
N PRO A 442 -43.14 3.44 3.80
CA PRO A 442 -44.08 3.92 4.80
C PRO A 442 -43.70 3.58 6.24
N SER A 443 -44.38 4.21 7.20
CA SER A 443 -44.25 3.81 8.60
C SER A 443 -44.72 2.36 8.78
N GLY A 444 -44.03 1.58 9.61
CA GLY A 444 -44.39 0.18 9.91
C GLY A 444 -43.74 -0.88 9.01
N GLU A 445 -43.03 -0.52 7.94
CA GLU A 445 -42.34 -1.39 6.97
C GLU A 445 -41.10 -2.15 7.52
N ARG A 446 -41.00 -2.31 8.83
CA ARG A 446 -39.92 -3.08 9.50
C ARG A 446 -38.51 -2.62 9.11
N LYS A 447 -38.35 -1.31 8.89
CA LYS A 447 -37.08 -0.64 8.54
C LYS A 447 -35.94 -1.03 9.49
N SER A 448 -36.10 -0.78 10.78
CA SER A 448 -35.06 -1.03 11.78
C SER A 448 -34.70 -2.52 11.93
N PRO A 449 -35.66 -3.47 11.94
CA PRO A 449 -35.35 -4.90 11.87
C PRO A 449 -34.49 -5.32 10.66
N VAL A 450 -34.77 -4.78 9.47
CA VAL A 450 -33.96 -5.08 8.26
C VAL A 450 -32.53 -4.58 8.44
N PHE A 451 -32.34 -3.32 8.85
CA PHE A 451 -31.01 -2.77 9.10
C PHE A 451 -30.25 -3.56 10.17
N LYS A 452 -30.91 -3.87 11.29
CA LYS A 452 -30.31 -4.64 12.38
C LYS A 452 -29.84 -6.01 11.92
N ALA A 453 -30.62 -6.71 11.09
CA ALA A 453 -30.26 -8.03 10.59
C ALA A 453 -29.11 -7.96 9.58
N MET A 454 -29.19 -7.07 8.59
CA MET A 454 -28.21 -6.99 7.50
C MET A 454 -26.88 -6.34 7.92
N ALA A 455 -26.90 -5.40 8.88
CA ALA A 455 -25.69 -4.78 9.41
C ALA A 455 -25.01 -5.62 10.51
N ASN A 456 -25.69 -6.66 11.02
CA ASN A 456 -25.19 -7.47 12.13
C ASN A 456 -23.78 -8.03 11.91
N PRO A 457 -23.42 -8.59 10.73
CA PRO A 457 -22.07 -9.11 10.51
C PRO A 457 -20.99 -8.03 10.66
N LEU A 458 -21.26 -6.81 10.18
CA LEU A 458 -20.37 -5.66 10.32
C LEU A 458 -20.27 -5.24 11.79
N GLU A 459 -21.38 -5.15 12.51
CA GLU A 459 -21.38 -4.79 13.94
C GLU A 459 -20.61 -5.82 14.79
N GLN A 460 -20.79 -7.12 14.52
CA GLN A 460 -20.02 -8.18 15.19
C GLN A 460 -18.53 -8.06 14.89
N TRP A 461 -18.16 -7.75 13.65
CA TRP A 461 -16.76 -7.51 13.29
C TRP A 461 -16.20 -6.28 14.02
N ILE A 462 -16.92 -5.16 14.05
CA ILE A 462 -16.52 -3.95 14.79
C ILE A 462 -16.30 -4.27 16.26
N HIS A 463 -17.24 -4.99 16.89
CA HIS A 463 -17.14 -5.34 18.31
C HIS A 463 -15.93 -6.24 18.61
N ARG A 464 -15.64 -7.21 17.73
CA ARG A 464 -14.45 -8.06 17.87
C ARG A 464 -13.14 -7.28 17.72
N MET A 465 -13.11 -6.27 16.86
CA MET A 465 -11.92 -5.47 16.57
C MET A 465 -11.72 -4.30 17.56
N GLU A 466 -12.77 -3.88 18.27
CA GLU A 466 -12.75 -2.73 19.20
C GLU A 466 -11.66 -2.81 20.27
N PRO A 467 -11.43 -3.96 20.95
CA PRO A 467 -10.32 -4.08 21.90
C PRO A 467 -8.94 -3.89 21.26
N GLN A 468 -8.73 -4.43 20.06
CA GLN A 468 -7.46 -4.30 19.34
C GLN A 468 -7.22 -2.85 18.91
N GLN A 469 -8.26 -2.18 18.37
CA GLN A 469 -8.17 -0.76 18.04
C GLN A 469 -7.92 0.10 19.29
N GLY A 470 -8.56 -0.24 20.41
CA GLY A 470 -8.33 0.41 21.71
C GLY A 470 -6.87 0.30 22.15
N LYS A 471 -6.24 -0.87 21.98
CA LYS A 471 -4.80 -1.05 22.24
C LYS A 471 -3.93 -0.21 21.33
N ARG A 472 -4.23 -0.15 20.02
CA ARG A 472 -3.51 0.72 19.06
C ARG A 472 -3.61 2.19 19.45
N ALA A 473 -4.82 2.65 19.80
CA ALA A 473 -5.06 4.01 20.24
C ALA A 473 -4.37 4.33 21.58
N ALA A 474 -4.33 3.38 22.52
CA ALA A 474 -3.60 3.52 23.78
C ALA A 474 -2.08 3.62 23.56
N SER A 475 -1.53 2.77 22.69
CA SER A 475 -0.11 2.79 22.32
C SER A 475 0.28 4.11 21.65
N ALA A 476 -0.51 4.59 20.67
CA ALA A 476 -0.29 5.88 20.02
C ALA A 476 -0.36 7.04 21.02
N ARG A 477 -1.35 7.05 21.93
CA ARG A 477 -1.44 8.06 23.00
C ARG A 477 -0.22 8.04 23.92
N ALA A 478 0.23 6.86 24.33
CA ALA A 478 1.40 6.74 25.20
C ALA A 478 2.68 7.24 24.51
N ALA A 479 2.89 6.87 23.24
CA ALA A 479 4.01 7.35 22.43
C ALA A 479 3.98 8.88 22.28
N ASN A 480 2.82 9.43 21.92
CA ASN A 480 2.66 10.88 21.75
C ASN A 480 2.82 11.65 23.07
N ALA A 481 2.39 11.09 24.20
CA ALA A 481 2.61 11.71 25.52
C ALA A 481 4.10 11.79 25.89
N VAL A 482 4.93 10.83 25.46
CA VAL A 482 6.39 10.90 25.65
C VAL A 482 7.00 12.01 24.78
N VAL A 483 6.59 12.07 23.51
CA VAL A 483 7.03 13.13 22.58
C VAL A 483 6.65 14.51 23.13
N GLU A 484 5.40 14.70 23.56
CA GLU A 484 4.92 15.96 24.14
C GLU A 484 5.74 16.37 25.38
N LYS A 485 6.05 15.43 26.28
CA LYS A 485 6.91 15.71 27.44
C LYS A 485 8.31 16.16 27.04
N ARG A 486 8.93 15.53 26.04
CA ARG A 486 10.27 15.90 25.55
C ARG A 486 10.27 17.27 24.88
N LEU A 487 9.25 17.56 24.07
CA LEU A 487 9.07 18.88 23.44
C LEU A 487 8.94 19.98 24.50
N LYS A 488 8.17 19.75 25.57
CA LYS A 488 8.08 20.68 26.70
C LYS A 488 9.42 20.91 27.40
N VAL A 489 10.27 19.89 27.52
CA VAL A 489 11.62 20.04 28.09
C VAL A 489 12.52 20.86 27.16
N LEU A 490 12.51 20.57 25.84
CA LEU A 490 13.29 21.31 24.86
C LEU A 490 12.85 22.77 24.76
N ALA A 491 11.55 23.04 24.73
CA ALA A 491 10.99 24.40 24.73
C ALA A 491 11.50 25.21 25.93
N LYS A 492 11.46 24.64 27.15
CA LYS A 492 12.00 25.29 28.36
C LYS A 492 13.51 25.56 28.30
N GLN A 493 14.27 24.76 27.55
CA GLN A 493 15.71 24.98 27.38
C GLN A 493 15.98 26.12 26.38
N ILE A 494 15.17 26.21 25.32
CA ILE A 494 15.23 27.27 24.29
C ILE A 494 14.94 28.65 24.88
N GLU A 495 13.98 28.73 25.83
CA GLU A 495 13.56 29.97 26.50
C GLU A 495 14.62 30.57 27.43
N LYS A 496 15.74 29.89 27.69
CA LYS A 496 16.79 30.41 28.58
C LYS A 496 17.46 31.66 27.97
N PRO A 497 17.53 32.79 28.70
CA PRO A 497 18.13 34.04 28.19
C PRO A 497 19.63 33.93 27.91
N SER A 498 20.34 33.06 28.63
CA SER A 498 21.79 32.90 28.56
C SER A 498 22.25 31.92 27.46
N LEU A 499 21.34 31.47 26.59
CA LEU A 499 21.65 30.46 25.58
C LEU A 499 22.26 31.11 24.32
N SER A 500 23.35 30.53 23.79
CA SER A 500 23.97 30.95 22.53
C SER A 500 22.99 30.79 21.35
N PRO A 501 23.08 31.64 20.30
CA PRO A 501 22.33 31.44 19.06
C PRO A 501 22.51 30.03 18.45
N ASP A 502 23.75 29.52 18.42
CA ASP A 502 24.04 28.20 17.84
C ASP A 502 23.40 27.06 18.63
N ASP A 503 23.40 27.17 19.97
CA ASP A 503 22.75 26.20 20.85
C ASP A 503 21.23 26.25 20.73
N ARG A 504 20.67 27.46 20.52
CA ARG A 504 19.23 27.65 20.30
C ARG A 504 18.79 27.00 18.98
N ASP A 505 19.58 27.16 17.92
CA ASP A 505 19.32 26.53 16.64
C ASP A 505 19.42 25.00 16.75
N ASP A 506 20.41 24.48 17.48
CA ASP A 506 20.54 23.04 17.70
C ASP A 506 19.35 22.45 18.47
N LEU A 507 18.91 23.10 19.56
CA LEU A 507 17.73 22.67 20.31
C LEU A 507 16.46 22.74 19.45
N THR A 508 16.33 23.75 18.60
CA THR A 508 15.19 23.89 17.67
C THR A 508 15.17 22.76 16.65
N ARG A 509 16.33 22.39 16.09
CA ARG A 509 16.45 21.20 15.22
C ARG A 509 16.08 19.91 15.95
N ARG A 510 16.52 19.73 17.19
CA ARG A 510 16.13 18.55 18.01
C ARG A 510 14.63 18.53 18.30
N MET A 511 14.02 19.70 18.54
CA MET A 511 12.58 19.82 18.76
C MET A 511 11.80 19.42 17.50
N ALA A 512 12.22 19.88 16.33
CA ALA A 512 11.64 19.44 15.05
C ALA A 512 11.79 17.93 14.85
N GLN A 513 12.97 17.36 15.15
CA GLN A 513 13.20 15.91 15.07
C GLN A 513 12.31 15.12 16.05
N GLU A 514 12.08 15.60 17.27
CA GLU A 514 11.15 14.93 18.19
C GLU A 514 9.70 15.02 17.71
N GLU A 515 9.25 16.13 17.12
CA GLU A 515 7.89 16.28 16.58
C GLU A 515 7.61 15.25 15.47
N THR A 516 8.60 14.93 14.62
CA THR A 516 8.46 13.87 13.59
C THR A 516 8.21 12.47 14.17
N LYS A 517 8.43 12.26 15.48
CA LYS A 517 8.20 10.97 16.16
C LYS A 517 6.76 10.79 16.61
N ARG A 518 5.88 11.79 16.41
CA ARG A 518 4.44 11.63 16.70
C ARG A 518 3.85 10.52 15.85
N VAL A 519 3.09 9.67 16.50
CA VAL A 519 2.35 8.58 15.87
C VAL A 519 0.94 9.07 15.55
N PRO A 520 0.45 8.92 14.30
CA PRO A 520 -0.93 9.25 13.96
C PRO A 520 -1.93 8.52 14.84
N MET A 521 -2.91 9.24 15.37
CA MET A 521 -3.94 8.65 16.22
C MET A 521 -4.90 7.81 15.38
N PRO A 522 -5.03 6.49 15.61
CA PRO A 522 -5.92 5.67 14.80
C PRO A 522 -7.38 6.11 15.01
N PRO A 523 -8.19 6.26 13.94
CA PRO A 523 -9.59 6.64 14.08
C PRO A 523 -10.38 5.55 14.79
N PRO A 524 -11.50 5.88 15.47
CA PRO A 524 -12.37 4.86 16.05
C PRO A 524 -12.95 3.95 14.97
N LEU A 525 -13.22 2.69 15.34
CA LEU A 525 -13.79 1.68 14.42
C LEU A 525 -15.27 1.89 14.07
N ARG A 526 -15.86 3.02 14.44
CA ARG A 526 -17.21 3.39 13.99
C ARG A 526 -17.14 3.72 12.50
N MET A 527 -17.63 2.81 11.65
CA MET A 527 -17.55 2.93 10.18
C MET A 527 -18.73 3.67 9.55
N PHE A 528 -19.83 3.86 10.29
CA PHE A 528 -21.01 4.56 9.80
C PHE A 528 -21.66 5.42 10.89
N ALA A 529 -22.53 6.34 10.47
CA ALA A 529 -23.42 7.10 11.35
C ALA A 529 -24.86 7.02 10.87
N SER A 530 -25.81 7.05 11.81
CA SER A 530 -27.25 7.12 11.52
C SER A 530 -27.80 8.56 11.52
N ASP A 531 -27.08 9.48 12.15
CA ASP A 531 -27.34 10.92 12.17
C ASP A 531 -26.01 11.66 12.33
N ILE A 532 -25.71 12.58 11.41
CA ILE A 532 -24.43 13.29 11.35
C ILE A 532 -24.58 14.61 10.58
N THR A 533 -23.98 15.69 11.12
CA THR A 533 -23.87 16.96 10.39
C THR A 533 -22.82 16.87 9.29
N GLU A 534 -22.89 17.74 8.29
CA GLU A 534 -21.91 17.81 7.20
C GLU A 534 -20.49 18.02 7.72
N GLU A 535 -20.31 18.88 8.72
CA GLU A 535 -18.98 19.16 9.25
C GLU A 535 -18.36 17.95 9.91
N ARG A 536 -19.18 17.20 10.64
CA ARG A 536 -18.72 16.00 11.34
C ARG A 536 -18.55 14.84 10.38
N LEU A 537 -19.35 14.77 9.32
CA LEU A 537 -19.20 13.80 8.24
C LEU A 537 -17.86 14.01 7.52
N PHE A 538 -17.54 15.25 7.15
CA PHE A 538 -16.25 15.61 6.56
C PHE A 538 -15.09 15.16 7.46
N GLN A 539 -15.14 15.49 8.76
CA GLN A 539 -14.08 15.11 9.69
C GLN A 539 -13.92 13.58 9.77
N ARG A 540 -15.04 12.84 9.87
CA ARG A 540 -15.01 11.37 9.94
C ARG A 540 -14.45 10.75 8.68
N MET A 541 -14.81 11.28 7.51
CA MET A 541 -14.24 10.85 6.24
C MET A 541 -12.74 11.17 6.18
N HIS A 542 -12.33 12.39 6.53
CA HIS A 542 -10.92 12.80 6.53
C HIS A 542 -10.05 11.94 7.46
N ASP A 543 -10.50 11.70 8.70
CA ASP A 543 -9.79 10.85 9.68
C ASP A 543 -9.63 9.40 9.18
N ARG A 544 -10.42 9.02 8.18
CA ARG A 544 -10.45 7.71 7.53
C ARG A 544 -10.09 7.81 6.04
N GLY A 545 -9.38 8.88 5.66
CA GLY A 545 -8.91 9.22 4.31
C GLY A 545 -9.88 8.95 3.18
N GLY A 546 -11.10 9.40 3.40
CA GLY A 546 -12.20 9.45 2.44
C GLY A 546 -13.26 8.38 2.62
N GLU A 547 -13.06 7.39 3.50
CA GLU A 547 -14.00 6.29 3.68
C GLU A 547 -14.98 6.51 4.84
N TYR A 548 -16.27 6.54 4.53
CA TYR A 548 -17.30 6.51 5.57
C TYR A 548 -18.66 6.03 5.02
N ALA A 549 -19.62 5.86 5.92
CA ALA A 549 -21.00 5.65 5.51
C ALA A 549 -22.03 6.38 6.38
N VAL A 550 -23.16 6.69 5.76
CA VAL A 550 -24.36 7.19 6.42
C VAL A 550 -25.46 6.15 6.21
N ILE A 551 -25.77 5.40 7.26
CA ILE A 551 -26.65 4.24 7.20
C ILE A 551 -27.74 4.42 8.25
N SER A 552 -29.00 4.50 7.83
CA SER A 552 -30.12 4.72 8.76
C SER A 552 -31.44 4.13 8.31
N GLY A 553 -32.10 3.41 9.22
CA GLY A 553 -33.51 3.02 9.10
C GLY A 553 -34.49 4.20 9.24
N GLU A 554 -34.03 5.33 9.76
CA GLU A 554 -34.78 6.58 9.87
C GLU A 554 -34.05 7.67 9.08
N GLY A 555 -34.37 7.76 7.79
CA GLY A 555 -33.68 8.65 6.86
C GLY A 555 -34.03 10.13 7.00
N ARG A 556 -35.08 10.51 7.74
CA ARG A 556 -35.52 11.92 7.82
C ARG A 556 -34.40 12.89 8.23
N PRO A 557 -33.64 12.64 9.32
CA PRO A 557 -32.57 13.56 9.74
C PRO A 557 -31.48 13.72 8.67
N ILE A 558 -31.16 12.66 7.95
CA ILE A 558 -30.16 12.70 6.87
C ILE A 558 -30.66 13.54 5.70
N ILE A 559 -31.92 13.34 5.28
CA ILE A 559 -32.53 14.16 4.23
C ILE A 559 -32.64 15.63 4.67
N ASP A 560 -32.98 15.89 5.94
CA ASP A 560 -32.95 17.26 6.49
C ASP A 560 -31.56 17.89 6.38
N ASN A 561 -30.50 17.14 6.69
CA ASN A 561 -29.13 17.62 6.60
C ASN A 561 -28.72 17.92 5.16
N ILE A 562 -29.07 17.03 4.21
CA ILE A 562 -28.85 17.23 2.76
C ILE A 562 -29.59 18.47 2.25
N MET A 563 -30.82 18.70 2.71
CA MET A 563 -31.58 19.91 2.38
C MET A 563 -31.04 21.19 3.04
N GLY A 564 -30.00 21.09 3.88
CA GLY A 564 -29.37 22.26 4.50
C GLY A 564 -30.00 22.71 5.82
N ARG A 565 -30.52 21.78 6.66
CA ARG A 565 -31.07 22.10 7.99
C ARG A 565 -30.21 23.06 8.83
N TYR A 566 -28.90 22.97 8.68
CA TYR A 566 -27.91 23.76 9.42
C TYR A 566 -27.21 24.83 8.58
N ALA A 567 -27.54 24.94 7.30
CA ALA A 567 -26.90 25.86 6.37
C ALA A 567 -27.60 27.22 6.37
N ALA A 568 -26.86 28.30 6.04
CA ALA A 568 -27.45 29.62 5.84
C ALA A 568 -28.46 29.58 4.67
N LYS A 569 -29.48 30.45 4.69
CA LYS A 569 -30.57 30.47 3.69
C LYS A 569 -30.02 30.27 2.26
N ASN A 570 -30.59 29.29 1.56
CA ASN A 570 -30.30 28.89 0.17
C ASN A 570 -29.06 28.01 -0.08
N HIS A 571 -28.39 27.49 0.95
CA HIS A 571 -27.35 26.48 0.79
C HIS A 571 -27.89 25.08 1.14
N THR A 572 -27.59 24.09 0.31
CA THR A 572 -27.84 22.67 0.57
C THR A 572 -26.57 22.01 1.10
N GLY A 573 -26.74 20.94 1.88
CA GLY A 573 -25.63 20.14 2.42
C GLY A 573 -25.31 18.92 1.58
N ASP A 574 -25.68 18.92 0.30
CA ASP A 574 -25.58 17.80 -0.64
C ASP A 574 -24.19 17.67 -1.29
N GLY A 575 -23.39 18.75 -1.31
CA GLY A 575 -22.07 18.78 -1.95
C GLY A 575 -21.14 17.67 -1.45
N ILE A 576 -21.05 17.46 -0.13
CA ILE A 576 -20.25 16.36 0.44
C ILE A 576 -20.76 14.97 0.02
N TYR A 577 -22.06 14.82 -0.16
CA TYR A 577 -22.66 13.54 -0.53
C TYR A 577 -22.43 13.23 -2.00
N LEU A 578 -22.59 14.24 -2.87
CA LEU A 578 -22.30 14.16 -4.29
C LEU A 578 -20.84 13.81 -4.54
N ALA A 579 -19.92 14.62 -3.99
CA ALA A 579 -18.50 14.39 -4.13
C ALA A 579 -18.07 13.05 -3.50
N GLY A 580 -18.67 12.68 -2.37
CA GLY A 580 -18.43 11.40 -1.70
C GLY A 580 -18.76 10.17 -2.56
N VAL A 581 -19.73 10.29 -3.47
CA VAL A 581 -20.16 9.20 -4.36
C VAL A 581 -19.43 9.28 -5.71
N SER A 582 -19.23 10.47 -6.27
CA SER A 582 -18.53 10.65 -7.54
C SER A 582 -17.01 10.38 -7.43
N GLY A 583 -16.45 10.59 -6.24
CA GLY A 583 -15.00 10.56 -6.01
C GLY A 583 -14.33 11.91 -6.26
N ASP A 584 -15.09 13.00 -6.40
CA ASP A 584 -14.51 14.33 -6.56
C ASP A 584 -13.79 14.79 -5.29
N THR A 585 -12.63 15.40 -5.45
CA THR A 585 -11.84 15.91 -4.32
C THR A 585 -12.61 16.98 -3.57
N ILE A 586 -12.65 16.86 -2.24
CA ILE A 586 -13.30 17.82 -1.35
C ILE A 586 -12.21 18.50 -0.51
N THR A 587 -12.18 19.84 -0.55
CA THR A 587 -11.32 20.64 0.32
C THR A 587 -12.14 21.41 1.33
N ARG A 588 -11.52 21.71 2.47
CA ARG A 588 -12.10 22.56 3.48
C ARG A 588 -10.99 23.36 4.13
N ASP A 589 -10.96 24.63 3.76
CA ASP A 589 -10.00 25.60 4.26
C ASP A 589 -10.74 26.50 5.26
N ARG A 590 -10.31 26.47 6.52
CA ARG A 590 -10.89 27.30 7.58
C ARG A 590 -9.80 28.08 8.28
N VAL A 591 -10.16 29.29 8.73
CA VAL A 591 -9.41 30.01 9.75
C VAL A 591 -9.49 29.16 11.01
N GLY A 592 -8.51 28.29 11.20
CA GLY A 592 -8.41 27.38 12.34
C GLY A 592 -8.13 28.14 13.62
N ASN A 593 -7.85 27.40 14.69
CA ASN A 593 -7.72 27.97 16.03
C ASN A 593 -6.26 28.37 16.31
N GLU A 594 -5.87 28.43 17.58
CA GLU A 594 -4.52 28.71 18.09
C GLU A 594 -3.39 27.86 17.46
N ASN A 595 -3.77 26.77 16.78
CA ASN A 595 -2.89 25.82 16.10
C ASN A 595 -2.67 26.12 14.60
N GLY A 596 -3.21 27.23 14.07
CA GLY A 596 -3.09 27.62 12.66
C GLY A 596 -4.34 27.28 11.82
N PRO A 597 -4.33 27.64 10.52
CA PRO A 597 -5.41 27.31 9.59
C PRO A 597 -5.64 25.79 9.50
N GLU A 598 -6.90 25.39 9.40
CA GLU A 598 -7.28 23.99 9.13
C GLU A 598 -7.52 23.84 7.64
N ASP A 599 -6.49 23.42 6.92
CA ASP A 599 -6.54 23.09 5.49
C ASP A 599 -6.62 21.57 5.36
N LEU A 600 -7.85 21.06 5.18
CA LEU A 600 -8.12 19.62 5.08
C LEU A 600 -8.57 19.26 3.67
N MET A 601 -8.04 18.16 3.14
CA MET A 601 -8.36 17.66 1.81
C MET A 601 -8.68 16.17 1.85
N ILE A 602 -9.74 15.79 1.13
CA ILE A 602 -10.14 14.40 0.91
C ILE A 602 -10.08 14.13 -0.58
N THR A 603 -9.12 13.33 -1.02
CA THR A 603 -8.96 12.91 -2.41
C THR A 603 -9.65 11.58 -2.66
N ALA A 604 -10.34 11.46 -3.79
CA ALA A 604 -11.11 10.26 -4.17
C ALA A 604 -11.94 9.72 -2.99
N PRO A 605 -12.88 10.51 -2.42
CA PRO A 605 -13.73 10.03 -1.34
C PRO A 605 -14.58 8.83 -1.76
N CYS A 606 -15.01 8.05 -0.77
CA CYS A 606 -15.89 6.90 -0.92
C CYS A 606 -16.92 6.91 0.21
N LEU A 607 -18.05 7.56 -0.04
CA LEU A 607 -19.17 7.68 0.88
C LEU A 607 -20.31 6.74 0.48
N ASN A 608 -20.61 5.78 1.32
CA ASN A 608 -21.79 4.93 1.16
C ASN A 608 -22.98 5.51 1.93
N VAL A 609 -24.10 5.73 1.25
CA VAL A 609 -25.34 6.27 1.83
C VAL A 609 -26.45 5.26 1.64
N CYS A 610 -27.06 4.80 2.74
CA CYS A 610 -28.18 3.88 2.70
C CYS A 610 -29.23 4.30 3.72
N VAL A 611 -30.31 4.92 3.24
CA VAL A 611 -31.36 5.46 4.10
C VAL A 611 -32.73 4.94 3.73
N MET A 612 -33.56 4.63 4.73
CA MET A 612 -35.00 4.41 4.53
C MET A 612 -35.79 5.66 4.92
N VAL A 613 -36.48 6.25 3.96
CA VAL A 613 -37.20 7.52 4.12
C VAL A 613 -38.70 7.32 3.89
N GLN A 614 -39.52 8.06 4.63
CA GLN A 614 -40.97 8.07 4.42
C GLN A 614 -41.33 8.80 3.12
N PRO A 615 -42.43 8.42 2.43
CA PRO A 615 -42.81 9.02 1.15
C PRO A 615 -42.98 10.54 1.18
N ASP A 616 -43.55 11.09 2.26
CA ASP A 616 -43.74 12.54 2.43
C ASP A 616 -42.40 13.30 2.44
N LYS A 617 -41.41 12.79 3.18
CA LYS A 617 -40.10 13.42 3.28
C LYS A 617 -39.31 13.29 1.98
N TYR A 618 -39.42 12.16 1.29
CA TYR A 618 -38.85 12.01 -0.04
C TYR A 618 -39.45 13.02 -1.03
N LEU A 619 -40.78 13.18 -1.03
CA LEU A 619 -41.46 14.14 -1.91
C LEU A 619 -41.09 15.60 -1.60
N GLU A 620 -40.86 15.92 -0.32
CA GLU A 620 -40.35 17.22 0.10
C GLU A 620 -38.97 17.50 -0.52
N ALA A 621 -38.02 16.58 -0.35
CA ALA A 621 -36.68 16.69 -0.95
C ALA A 621 -36.75 16.75 -2.48
N ALA A 622 -37.55 15.88 -3.10
CA ALA A 622 -37.75 15.83 -4.55
C ALA A 622 -38.27 17.16 -5.15
N ARG A 623 -38.98 17.96 -4.34
CA ARG A 623 -39.50 19.28 -4.74
C ARG A 623 -38.55 20.42 -4.42
N HIS A 624 -37.44 20.18 -3.72
CA HIS A 624 -36.50 21.20 -3.31
C HIS A 624 -35.75 21.80 -4.52
N PRO A 625 -35.92 23.10 -4.85
CA PRO A 625 -35.37 23.67 -6.09
C PRO A 625 -33.86 23.54 -6.22
N ALA A 626 -33.12 23.76 -5.13
CA ALA A 626 -31.65 23.68 -5.16
C ALA A 626 -31.13 22.25 -5.37
N LEU A 627 -31.81 21.24 -4.79
CA LEU A 627 -31.38 19.83 -4.95
C LEU A 627 -31.65 19.30 -6.36
N ARG A 628 -32.66 19.85 -7.05
CA ARG A 628 -32.91 19.54 -8.47
C ARG A 628 -31.88 20.20 -9.39
N ALA A 629 -31.39 21.37 -9.02
CA ALA A 629 -30.40 22.11 -9.78
C ALA A 629 -28.96 21.58 -9.57
N SER A 630 -28.66 21.03 -8.39
CA SER A 630 -27.32 20.54 -8.02
C SER A 630 -26.96 19.16 -8.57
N GLY A 631 -27.92 18.43 -9.14
CA GLY A 631 -27.73 17.06 -9.61
C GLY A 631 -27.95 15.99 -8.55
N ALA A 632 -28.18 16.35 -7.27
CA ALA A 632 -28.43 15.40 -6.18
C ALA A 632 -29.68 14.52 -6.39
N LEU A 633 -30.59 14.96 -7.25
CA LEU A 633 -31.83 14.28 -7.60
C LEU A 633 -32.00 14.08 -9.12
N ALA A 634 -30.93 14.31 -9.90
CA ALA A 634 -30.95 14.26 -11.36
C ALA A 634 -30.67 12.86 -11.91
#